data_AF-A0A7Y5LVH4-F1
#
_entry.id   AF-A0A7Y5LVH4-F1
#
_cell.length_a   1.000
_cell.length_b   1.000
_cell.length_c   1.000
_cell.angle_alpha   90.00
_cell.angle_beta   90.00
_cell.angle_gamma   90.00
#
_symmetry.space_group_name_H-M   'P 1'
#
loop_
_entity.id
_entity.type
_entity.pdbx_description
1 polymer ?
#
loop_
_entity_poly.entity_id
_entity_poly.type
_entity_poly.pdbx_seq_one_letter_code
_entity_poly.pdbx_strand_id
1 'polypeptide(L)'
;MSEILGMWVAAGMTLFMFSFLYKDNPFYKVGEHLFVGVTIGYTIITLWYESWLPKVWRIVHPEAEAWFENREWWLLIFPVLLGVMVLTRFVPKWAWMSRWTFAFIVGYGSGLAIPATFATSIQKQAVGTVKPLLTRSPDAEGSAKAADAAEEALKKLEASAGWGAPETRAARVEAEQLRALA
;
A
#
# COMPACT_ATOMS: atom_id res chain seq x y z
N MET A 1 -16.84 30.66 -7.57
CA MET A 1 -16.66 31.56 -6.39
C MET A 1 -16.30 30.77 -5.13
N SER A 2 -16.93 29.62 -4.88
CA SER A 2 -16.53 28.66 -3.82
C SER A 2 -15.07 28.21 -3.92
N GLU A 3 -14.60 27.87 -5.11
CA GLU A 3 -13.21 27.43 -5.35
C GLU A 3 -12.17 28.48 -4.91
N ILE A 4 -12.44 29.75 -5.20
CA ILE A 4 -11.52 30.85 -4.87
C ILE A 4 -11.45 31.02 -3.36
N LEU A 5 -12.61 30.96 -2.67
CA LEU A 5 -12.65 31.00 -1.21
C LEU A 5 -11.91 29.81 -0.59
N GLY A 6 -12.11 28.60 -1.14
CA GLY A 6 -11.41 27.39 -0.70
C GLY A 6 -9.90 27.49 -0.84
N MET A 7 -9.41 28.04 -1.96
CA MET A 7 -7.98 28.27 -2.18
C MET A 7 -7.39 29.26 -1.16
N TRP A 8 -8.08 30.36 -0.84
CA TRP A 8 -7.62 31.30 0.17
C TRP A 8 -7.60 30.69 1.58
N VAL A 9 -8.61 29.89 1.92
CA VAL A 9 -8.64 29.16 3.20
C VAL A 9 -7.50 28.15 3.27
N ALA A 10 -7.26 27.38 2.20
CA ALA A 10 -6.17 26.42 2.13
C ALA A 10 -4.81 27.09 2.25
N ALA A 11 -4.56 28.16 1.49
CA ALA A 11 -3.33 28.94 1.56
C ALA A 11 -3.11 29.55 2.95
N GLY A 12 -4.16 30.09 3.58
CA GLY A 12 -4.12 30.58 4.95
C GLY A 12 -3.77 29.49 5.95
N MET A 13 -4.36 28.29 5.81
CA MET A 13 -4.05 27.14 6.66
C MET A 13 -2.60 26.69 6.50
N THR A 14 -2.08 26.70 5.28
CA THR A 14 -0.67 26.41 5.00
C THR A 14 0.25 27.40 5.70
N LEU A 15 -0.07 28.70 5.66
CA LEU A 15 0.68 29.73 6.38
C LEU A 15 0.60 29.55 7.90
N PHE A 16 -0.56 29.20 8.45
CA PHE A 16 -0.73 28.91 9.88
C PHE A 16 0.17 27.76 10.33
N MET A 17 0.21 26.68 9.54
CA MET A 17 1.09 25.54 9.84
C MET A 17 2.55 25.95 9.75
N PHE A 18 2.99 26.69 8.73
CA PHE A 18 4.37 27.16 8.61
C PHE A 18 4.78 28.21 9.65
N SER A 19 3.82 28.86 10.32
CA SER A 19 4.10 29.82 11.40
C SER A 19 4.82 29.19 12.59
N PHE A 20 4.89 27.86 12.71
CA PHE A 20 5.72 27.17 13.71
C PHE A 20 7.20 27.61 13.66
N LEU A 21 7.69 27.95 12.46
CA LEU A 21 9.09 28.37 12.25
C LEU A 21 9.40 29.69 12.96
N TYR A 22 8.38 30.49 13.25
CA TYR A 22 8.48 31.79 13.92
C TYR A 22 8.04 31.70 15.40
N LYS A 23 8.44 30.63 16.11
CA LYS A 23 8.11 30.36 17.53
C LYS A 23 6.61 30.03 17.73
N ASP A 24 6.21 29.59 18.93
CA ASP A 24 4.84 29.21 19.33
C ASP A 24 3.80 30.35 19.20
N ASN A 25 3.47 30.73 17.97
CA ASN A 25 2.54 31.79 17.62
C ASN A 25 1.07 31.31 17.77
N PRO A 26 0.13 32.13 18.25
CA PRO A 26 -1.29 31.82 18.25
C PRO A 26 -1.83 31.23 16.93
N PHE A 27 -1.35 31.70 15.78
CA PHE A 27 -1.77 31.19 14.47
C PHE A 27 -1.46 29.70 14.28
N TYR A 28 -0.26 29.27 14.70
CA TYR A 28 0.11 27.86 14.66
C TYR A 28 -0.77 27.01 15.58
N LYS A 29 -1.01 27.46 16.81
CA LYS A 29 -1.86 26.73 17.78
C LYS A 29 -3.30 26.56 17.30
N VAL A 30 -3.85 27.58 16.64
CA VAL A 30 -5.18 27.48 16.00
C VAL A 30 -5.17 26.42 14.90
N GLY A 31 -4.15 26.45 14.03
CA GLY A 31 -3.98 25.44 12.97
C GLY A 31 -3.86 24.02 13.54
N GLU A 32 -3.04 23.84 14.58
CA GLU A 32 -2.83 22.55 15.25
C GLU A 32 -4.12 22.02 15.88
N HIS A 33 -4.83 22.83 16.68
CA HIS A 33 -6.08 22.41 17.32
C HIS A 33 -7.19 22.12 16.30
N LEU A 34 -7.28 22.91 15.22
CA LEU A 34 -8.24 22.66 14.16
C LEU A 34 -7.90 21.37 13.42
N PHE A 35 -6.63 21.18 13.03
CA PHE A 35 -6.17 19.99 12.31
C PHE A 35 -6.40 18.71 13.13
N VAL A 36 -5.96 18.70 14.38
CA VAL A 36 -6.13 17.55 15.28
C VAL A 36 -7.62 17.34 15.60
N GLY A 37 -8.37 18.42 15.81
CA GLY A 37 -9.80 18.37 16.10
C GLY A 37 -10.62 17.78 14.94
N VAL A 38 -10.38 18.23 13.71
CA VAL A 38 -11.03 17.70 12.50
C VAL A 38 -10.66 16.23 12.28
N THR A 39 -9.37 15.89 12.46
CA THR A 39 -8.90 14.51 12.30
C THR A 39 -9.58 13.56 13.28
N ILE A 40 -9.62 13.93 14.57
CA ILE A 40 -10.27 13.11 15.60
C ILE A 40 -11.79 13.08 15.38
N GLY A 41 -12.41 14.21 15.06
CA GLY A 41 -13.85 14.31 14.82
C GLY A 41 -14.32 13.43 13.67
N TYR A 42 -13.65 13.51 12.52
CA TYR A 42 -13.92 12.64 11.38
C TYR A 42 -13.73 11.15 11.75
N THR A 43 -12.63 10.84 12.43
CA THR A 43 -12.32 9.46 12.85
C THR A 43 -13.39 8.88 13.79
N ILE A 44 -13.91 9.67 14.74
CA ILE A 44 -14.97 9.21 15.65
C ILE A 44 -16.26 8.92 14.89
N ILE A 45 -16.66 9.78 13.96
CA ILE A 45 -17.89 9.61 13.18
C ILE A 45 -17.79 8.35 12.30
N THR A 46 -16.69 8.17 11.58
CA THR A 46 -16.48 6.96 10.76
C THR A 46 -16.43 5.71 11.62
N LEU A 47 -15.71 5.71 12.74
CA LEU A 47 -15.71 4.60 13.69
C LEU A 47 -17.11 4.28 14.21
N TRP A 48 -17.92 5.29 14.51
CA TRP A 48 -19.28 5.11 15.02
C TRP A 48 -20.18 4.44 13.98
N TYR A 49 -20.28 5.00 12.78
CA TYR A 49 -21.21 4.52 11.75
C TYR A 49 -20.73 3.28 11.01
N GLU A 50 -19.44 3.15 10.73
CA GLU A 50 -18.91 2.05 9.92
C GLU A 50 -18.53 0.83 10.76
N SER A 51 -18.19 1.03 12.04
CA SER A 51 -17.74 -0.05 12.91
C SER A 51 -18.64 -0.27 14.11
N TRP A 52 -18.93 0.75 14.91
CA TRP A 52 -19.57 0.56 16.20
C TRP A 52 -21.06 0.20 16.07
N LEU A 53 -21.82 0.99 15.32
CA LEU A 53 -23.25 0.78 15.10
C LEU A 53 -23.56 -0.58 14.43
N PRO A 54 -22.99 -0.95 13.28
CA PRO A 54 -23.35 -2.22 12.63
C PRO A 54 -22.84 -3.46 13.37
N LYS A 55 -21.76 -3.35 14.17
CA LYS A 55 -21.13 -4.51 14.84
C LYS A 55 -21.56 -4.68 16.29
N VAL A 56 -21.83 -3.60 17.03
CA VAL A 56 -22.17 -3.69 18.46
C VAL A 56 -23.67 -3.55 18.68
N TRP A 57 -24.28 -2.50 18.12
CA TRP A 57 -25.71 -2.23 18.30
C TRP A 57 -26.60 -3.31 17.66
N ARG A 58 -26.24 -3.77 16.46
CA ARG A 58 -26.99 -4.80 15.72
C ARG A 58 -26.87 -6.21 16.33
N ILE A 59 -25.93 -6.46 17.23
CA ILE A 59 -25.82 -7.72 17.99
C ILE A 59 -26.79 -7.74 19.18
N VAL A 60 -26.99 -6.59 19.82
CA VAL A 60 -27.89 -6.46 20.97
C VAL A 60 -29.36 -6.44 20.51
N HIS A 61 -29.62 -6.01 19.27
CA HIS A 61 -30.94 -6.00 18.64
C HIS A 61 -30.97 -6.90 17.37
N PRO A 62 -30.98 -8.24 17.54
CA PRO A 62 -30.94 -9.20 16.43
C PRO A 62 -32.21 -9.19 15.56
N GLU A 63 -33.28 -8.56 16.02
CA GLU A 63 -34.60 -8.49 15.38
C GLU A 63 -34.64 -7.48 14.22
N ALA A 64 -33.59 -6.67 14.06
CA ALA A 64 -33.53 -5.61 13.06
C ALA A 64 -33.11 -6.09 11.65
N GLU A 65 -32.50 -7.28 11.49
CA GLU A 65 -32.08 -7.77 10.17
C GLU A 65 -31.53 -9.22 10.22
N ALA A 66 -32.11 -10.12 9.44
CA ALA A 66 -31.83 -11.57 9.37
C ALA A 66 -30.47 -11.96 8.73
N TRP A 67 -29.42 -11.18 8.96
CA TRP A 67 -28.09 -11.42 8.38
C TRP A 67 -27.20 -12.34 9.23
N PHE A 68 -27.67 -12.82 10.38
CA PHE A 68 -26.86 -13.52 11.39
C PHE A 68 -27.43 -14.88 11.81
N GLU A 69 -27.84 -15.69 10.85
CA GLU A 69 -28.28 -17.06 11.13
C GLU A 69 -27.12 -18.02 11.52
N ASN A 70 -25.85 -17.62 11.32
CA ASN A 70 -24.69 -18.49 11.64
C ASN A 70 -23.37 -17.72 11.90
N ARG A 71 -23.30 -16.81 12.88
CA ARG A 71 -22.00 -16.19 13.22
C ARG A 71 -21.70 -16.07 14.70
N GLU A 72 -20.43 -16.36 14.98
CA GLU A 72 -19.74 -16.38 16.26
C GLU A 72 -19.80 -15.03 16.99
N TRP A 73 -20.96 -14.69 17.57
CA TRP A 73 -21.16 -13.53 18.43
C TRP A 73 -20.11 -13.44 19.55
N TRP A 74 -19.59 -14.59 19.98
CA TRP A 74 -18.51 -14.70 20.96
C TRP A 74 -17.21 -14.01 20.53
N LEU A 75 -16.92 -13.92 19.21
CA LEU A 75 -15.72 -13.23 18.70
C LEU A 75 -15.75 -11.71 18.96
N LEU A 76 -16.94 -11.11 19.11
CA LEU A 76 -17.08 -9.68 19.36
C LEU A 76 -16.95 -9.29 20.83
N ILE A 77 -17.00 -10.26 21.74
CA ILE A 77 -16.80 -10.02 23.18
C ILE A 77 -15.41 -9.43 23.42
N PHE A 78 -14.39 -9.98 22.76
CA PHE A 78 -13.01 -9.54 22.94
C PHE A 78 -12.77 -8.09 22.46
N PRO A 79 -13.17 -7.67 21.24
CA PRO A 79 -13.11 -6.27 20.80
C PRO A 79 -13.91 -5.31 21.71
N VAL A 80 -15.10 -5.71 22.15
CA VAL A 80 -15.94 -4.86 23.02
C VAL A 80 -15.26 -4.67 24.38
N LEU A 81 -14.71 -5.74 24.96
CA LEU A 81 -13.96 -5.67 26.21
C LEU A 81 -12.76 -4.71 26.09
N LEU A 82 -11.97 -4.84 25.02
CA LEU A 82 -10.85 -3.93 24.74
C LEU A 82 -11.32 -2.48 24.54
N GLY A 83 -12.47 -2.27 23.89
CA GLY A 83 -13.08 -0.96 23.71
C GLY A 83 -13.50 -0.32 25.04
N VAL A 84 -14.13 -1.09 25.94
CA VAL A 84 -14.49 -0.63 27.28
C VAL A 84 -13.25 -0.32 28.12
N MET A 85 -12.18 -1.11 27.99
CA MET A 85 -10.91 -0.83 28.67
C MET A 85 -10.31 0.52 28.25
N VAL A 86 -10.54 1.00 27.02
CA VAL A 86 -10.11 2.34 26.61
C VAL A 86 -10.87 3.45 27.34
N LEU A 87 -12.16 3.24 27.64
CA LEU A 87 -12.97 4.21 28.38
C LEU A 87 -12.47 4.45 29.81
N THR A 88 -11.75 3.49 30.39
CA THR A 88 -11.12 3.66 31.72
C THR A 88 -10.10 4.81 31.75
N ARG A 89 -9.66 5.31 30.59
CA ARG A 89 -8.76 6.46 30.47
C ARG A 89 -9.33 7.75 31.07
N PHE A 90 -10.65 7.90 31.12
CA PHE A 90 -11.28 9.06 31.75
C PHE A 90 -11.20 9.03 33.28
N VAL A 91 -10.89 7.88 33.88
CA VAL A 91 -10.76 7.70 35.33
C VAL A 91 -9.28 7.45 35.66
N PRO A 92 -8.54 8.43 36.22
CA PRO A 92 -7.10 8.32 36.45
C PRO A 92 -6.67 7.08 37.24
N LYS A 93 -7.52 6.61 38.18
CA LYS A 93 -7.26 5.41 38.99
C LYS A 93 -7.22 4.10 38.18
N TRP A 94 -7.98 4.02 37.08
CA TRP A 94 -8.11 2.82 36.25
C TRP A 94 -7.41 2.95 34.89
N ALA A 95 -6.81 4.10 34.61
CA ALA A 95 -6.18 4.39 33.32
C ALA A 95 -5.08 3.38 32.93
N TRP A 96 -4.47 2.68 33.89
CA TRP A 96 -3.50 1.61 33.61
C TRP A 96 -4.08 0.48 32.75
N MET A 97 -5.40 0.24 32.84
CA MET A 97 -6.08 -0.81 32.09
C MET A 97 -6.07 -0.53 30.58
N SER A 98 -6.15 0.75 30.18
CA SER A 98 -6.09 1.15 28.77
C SER A 98 -4.78 0.75 28.06
N ARG A 99 -3.69 0.53 28.82
CA ARG A 99 -2.39 0.12 28.28
C ARG A 99 -2.45 -1.22 27.56
N TRP A 100 -3.28 -2.15 28.04
CA TRP A 100 -3.46 -3.46 27.40
C TRP A 100 -4.10 -3.35 26.03
N THR A 101 -5.12 -2.48 25.89
CA THR A 101 -5.73 -2.22 24.59
C THR A 101 -4.74 -1.57 23.63
N PHE A 102 -3.95 -0.60 24.08
CA PHE A 102 -2.92 0.00 23.24
C PHE A 102 -1.83 -1.01 22.81
N ALA A 103 -1.39 -1.88 23.72
CA ALA A 103 -0.44 -2.95 23.39
C ALA A 103 -1.02 -3.90 22.33
N PHE A 104 -2.30 -4.26 22.44
CA PHE A 104 -2.99 -5.09 21.44
C PHE A 104 -3.09 -4.38 20.09
N ILE A 105 -3.53 -3.12 20.04
CA ILE A 105 -3.66 -2.35 18.80
C ILE A 105 -2.31 -2.22 18.09
N VAL A 106 -1.25 -1.88 18.84
CA VAL A 106 0.10 -1.73 18.28
C VAL A 106 0.66 -3.09 17.83
N GLY A 107 0.48 -4.15 18.63
CA GLY A 107 0.93 -5.49 18.28
C GLY A 107 0.23 -6.07 17.05
N TYR A 108 -1.10 -5.87 16.95
CA TYR A 108 -1.87 -6.25 15.78
C TYR A 108 -1.46 -5.44 14.54
N GLY A 109 -1.35 -4.11 14.68
CA GLY A 109 -0.96 -3.21 13.61
C GLY A 109 0.44 -3.51 13.06
N SER A 110 1.42 -3.72 13.94
CA SER A 110 2.77 -4.10 13.54
C SER A 110 2.85 -5.52 12.98
N GLY A 111 2.09 -6.46 13.55
CA GLY A 111 2.02 -7.84 13.08
C GLY A 111 1.53 -7.96 11.63
N LEU A 112 0.62 -7.08 11.20
CA LEU A 112 0.17 -7.01 9.80
C LEU A 112 1.09 -6.15 8.92
N ALA A 113 1.58 -5.02 9.44
CA ALA A 113 2.37 -4.08 8.67
C ALA A 113 3.79 -4.61 8.37
N ILE A 114 4.43 -5.31 9.30
CA ILE A 114 5.81 -5.79 9.14
C ILE A 114 5.94 -6.76 7.95
N PRO A 115 5.15 -7.85 7.84
CA PRO A 115 5.24 -8.74 6.69
C PRO A 115 4.88 -8.05 5.38
N ALA A 116 3.86 -7.18 5.40
CA ALA A 116 3.41 -6.45 4.22
C ALA A 116 4.49 -5.49 3.68
N THR A 117 5.13 -4.73 4.57
CA THR A 117 6.23 -3.81 4.21
C THR A 117 7.47 -4.58 3.77
N PHE A 118 7.79 -5.71 4.41
CA PHE A 118 8.92 -6.56 4.03
C PHE A 118 8.74 -7.14 2.61
N ALA A 119 7.58 -7.69 2.30
CA ALA A 119 7.28 -8.26 0.98
C ALA A 119 7.21 -7.22 -0.14
N THR A 120 6.74 -6.00 0.17
CA THR A 120 6.56 -4.94 -0.85
C THR A 120 7.79 -4.10 -1.05
N SER A 121 8.46 -3.70 0.03
CA SER A 121 9.62 -2.82 -0.02
C SER A 121 10.89 -3.64 -0.21
N ILE A 122 11.17 -4.63 0.64
CA ILE A 122 12.46 -5.30 0.61
C ILE A 122 12.54 -6.31 -0.55
N GLN A 123 11.55 -7.19 -0.69
CA GLN A 123 11.62 -8.24 -1.71
C GLN A 123 11.57 -7.67 -3.14
N LYS A 124 10.65 -6.75 -3.43
CA LYS A 124 10.54 -6.17 -4.79
C LYS A 124 11.69 -5.25 -5.13
N GLN A 125 12.16 -4.43 -4.18
CA GLN A 125 13.29 -3.53 -4.44
C GLN A 125 14.62 -4.30 -4.56
N ALA A 126 14.83 -5.35 -3.74
CA ALA A 126 16.01 -6.21 -3.85
C ALA A 126 16.06 -6.95 -5.19
N VAL A 127 14.96 -7.59 -5.61
CA VAL A 127 14.89 -8.28 -6.91
C VAL A 127 15.04 -7.30 -8.08
N GLY A 128 14.46 -6.09 -7.95
CA GLY A 128 14.59 -5.03 -8.94
C GLY A 128 16.03 -4.50 -9.10
N THR A 129 16.87 -4.62 -8.07
CA THR A 129 18.28 -4.21 -8.13
C THR A 129 19.18 -5.28 -8.73
N VAL A 130 18.84 -6.57 -8.56
CA VAL A 130 19.65 -7.69 -9.05
C VAL A 130 19.35 -8.03 -10.52
N LYS A 131 18.08 -7.94 -10.95
CA LYS A 131 17.70 -8.23 -12.35
C LYS A 131 18.51 -7.49 -13.42
N PRO A 132 18.78 -6.18 -13.31
CA PRO A 132 19.54 -5.43 -14.31
C PRO A 132 21.01 -5.85 -14.43
N LEU A 133 21.58 -6.43 -13.36
CA LEU A 133 22.96 -6.89 -13.33
C LEU A 133 23.13 -8.24 -14.03
N LEU A 134 22.11 -9.11 -13.96
CA LEU A 134 22.10 -10.39 -14.67
C LEU A 134 21.90 -10.20 -16.18
N THR A 135 21.09 -9.23 -16.60
CA THR A 135 20.90 -8.89 -18.03
C THR A 135 22.08 -8.12 -18.64
N ARG A 136 23.06 -7.69 -17.83
CA ARG A 136 24.29 -7.03 -18.28
C ARG A 136 25.53 -7.91 -18.05
N SER A 137 25.36 -9.23 -17.97
CA SER A 137 26.50 -10.15 -18.03
C SER A 137 27.10 -10.11 -19.45
N PRO A 138 28.43 -10.21 -19.63
CA PRO A 138 29.09 -10.30 -20.95
C PRO A 138 28.50 -11.36 -21.89
N ASP A 139 27.82 -12.36 -21.33
CA ASP A 139 27.12 -13.41 -22.06
C ASP A 139 25.86 -12.91 -22.80
N ALA A 140 25.16 -11.90 -22.27
CA ALA A 140 23.99 -11.29 -22.93
C ALA A 140 24.40 -10.39 -24.10
N GLU A 141 25.53 -9.68 -23.97
CA GLU A 141 26.10 -8.88 -25.07
C GLU A 141 26.66 -9.79 -26.17
N GLY A 142 27.21 -10.95 -25.81
CA GLY A 142 27.60 -12.01 -26.74
C GLY A 142 26.40 -12.63 -27.47
N SER A 143 25.34 -12.96 -26.75
CA SER A 143 24.09 -13.51 -27.31
C SER A 143 23.36 -12.50 -28.20
N ALA A 144 23.35 -11.21 -27.85
CA ALA A 144 22.79 -10.15 -28.69
C ALA A 144 23.59 -9.98 -30.00
N LYS A 145 24.94 -9.94 -29.93
CA LYS A 145 25.78 -9.89 -31.13
C LYS A 145 25.65 -11.15 -31.99
N ALA A 146 25.50 -12.31 -31.36
CA ALA A 146 25.27 -13.58 -32.08
C ALA A 146 23.89 -13.61 -32.76
N ALA A 147 22.85 -13.07 -32.12
CA ALA A 147 21.51 -12.94 -32.70
C ALA A 147 21.50 -11.97 -33.89
N ASP A 148 22.18 -10.82 -33.77
CA ASP A 148 22.33 -9.85 -34.87
C ASP A 148 23.09 -10.45 -36.06
N ALA A 149 24.17 -11.20 -35.80
CA ALA A 149 24.94 -11.88 -36.84
C ALA A 149 24.15 -13.02 -37.51
N ALA A 150 23.35 -13.77 -36.74
CA ALA A 150 22.48 -14.82 -37.27
C ALA A 150 21.37 -14.25 -38.17
N GLU A 151 20.81 -13.09 -37.83
CA GLU A 151 19.80 -12.41 -38.65
C GLU A 151 20.38 -11.85 -39.96
N GLU A 152 21.62 -11.36 -39.93
CA GLU A 152 22.32 -10.94 -41.15
C GLU A 152 22.63 -12.14 -42.07
N ALA A 153 23.08 -13.26 -41.50
CA ALA A 153 23.29 -14.51 -42.23
C ALA A 153 21.98 -15.03 -42.84
N LEU A 154 20.86 -14.93 -42.11
CA LEU A 154 19.54 -15.26 -42.62
C LEU A 154 19.17 -14.42 -43.84
N LYS A 155 19.32 -13.09 -43.77
CA LYS A 155 19.00 -12.20 -44.90
C LYS A 155 19.82 -12.54 -46.15
N LYS A 156 21.09 -12.91 -45.98
CA LYS A 156 21.95 -13.35 -47.09
C LYS A 156 21.48 -14.67 -47.69
N LEU A 157 21.09 -15.63 -46.85
CA LEU A 157 20.54 -16.92 -47.29
C LEU A 157 19.18 -16.78 -47.99
N GLU A 158 18.29 -15.92 -47.48
CA GLU A 158 17.01 -15.64 -48.12
C GLU A 158 17.18 -14.96 -49.48
N ALA A 159 18.19 -14.11 -49.63
CA ALA A 159 18.54 -13.47 -50.89
C ALA A 159 19.14 -14.45 -51.92
N SER A 160 19.84 -15.50 -51.49
CA SER A 160 20.49 -16.47 -52.39
C SER A 160 19.65 -17.70 -52.70
N ALA A 161 18.94 -18.26 -51.71
CA ALA A 161 18.22 -19.54 -51.80
C ALA A 161 16.69 -19.38 -51.92
N GLY A 162 16.17 -18.16 -51.72
CA GLY A 162 14.75 -17.86 -51.81
C GLY A 162 13.97 -18.24 -50.53
N TRP A 163 12.85 -17.54 -50.30
CA TRP A 163 12.02 -17.70 -49.10
C TRP A 163 11.41 -19.10 -49.04
N GLY A 164 11.81 -19.90 -48.04
CA GLY A 164 11.23 -21.21 -47.78
C GLY A 164 12.14 -22.41 -48.07
N ALA A 165 13.38 -22.18 -48.54
CA ALA A 165 14.39 -23.22 -48.65
C ALA A 165 14.69 -23.86 -47.28
N PRO A 166 14.98 -25.18 -47.21
CA PRO A 166 15.18 -25.89 -45.94
C PRO A 166 16.29 -25.26 -45.08
N GLU A 167 17.35 -24.73 -45.70
CA GLU A 167 18.42 -24.00 -45.02
C GLU A 167 17.98 -22.64 -44.41
N THR A 168 17.07 -21.91 -45.06
CA THR A 168 16.53 -20.66 -44.51
C THR A 168 15.63 -20.89 -43.29
N ARG A 169 14.95 -22.04 -43.23
CA ARG A 169 14.12 -22.41 -42.08
C ARG A 169 14.96 -22.76 -40.86
N ALA A 170 16.05 -23.51 -41.05
CA ALA A 170 16.97 -23.84 -39.97
C ALA A 170 17.60 -22.57 -39.38
N ALA A 171 18.09 -21.66 -40.24
CA ALA A 171 18.67 -20.39 -39.82
C ALA A 171 17.65 -19.46 -39.13
N ARG A 172 16.36 -19.49 -39.51
CA ARG A 172 15.29 -18.73 -38.81
C ARG A 172 15.09 -19.20 -37.38
N VAL A 173 15.04 -20.52 -37.18
CA VAL A 173 14.85 -21.13 -35.86
C VAL A 173 16.04 -20.80 -34.95
N GLU A 174 17.25 -20.87 -35.47
CA GLU A 174 18.47 -20.52 -34.73
C GLU A 174 18.51 -19.05 -34.31
N ALA A 175 18.13 -18.12 -35.20
CA ALA A 175 18.04 -16.70 -34.88
C ALA A 175 16.95 -16.39 -33.82
N GLU A 176 15.81 -17.07 -33.87
CA GLU A 176 14.75 -16.94 -32.85
C GLU A 176 15.19 -17.51 -31.49
N GLN A 177 15.90 -18.64 -31.48
CA GLN A 177 16.44 -19.24 -30.26
C GLN A 177 17.48 -18.33 -29.60
N LEU A 178 18.39 -17.74 -30.39
CA LEU A 178 19.39 -16.79 -29.87
C LEU A 178 18.77 -15.50 -29.35
N ARG A 179 17.68 -15.00 -29.97
CA ARG A 179 16.90 -13.86 -29.46
C ARG A 179 16.15 -14.13 -28.17
N ALA A 180 15.70 -15.37 -27.94
CA ALA A 180 15.02 -15.74 -26.71
C ALA A 180 15.99 -15.84 -25.51
N LEU A 181 17.29 -15.97 -25.79
CA LEU A 181 18.37 -16.08 -24.81
C LEU A 181 19.10 -14.75 -24.54
N ALA A 182 18.91 -13.74 -25.39
CA ALA A 182 19.43 -12.37 -25.25
C ALA A 182 18.47 -11.48 -24.46
#